data_AF-A0A4R3W1P9-F1
#
_entry.id   AF-A0A4R3W1P9-F1
#
_cell.length_a   1.000
_cell.length_b   1.000
_cell.length_c   1.000
_cell.angle_alpha   90.00
_cell.angle_beta   90.00
_cell.angle_gamma   90.00
#
_symmetry.space_group_name_H-M   'P 1'
#
loop_
_entity.id
_entity.type
_entity.pdbx_description
1 polymer ?
#
loop_
_entity_poly.entity_id
_entity_poly.type
_entity_poly.pdbx_seq_one_letter_code
_entity_poly.pdbx_strand_id
1 'polypeptide(L)'
;MSVFKDHKISLSQVLAFIPEALLSHLSATPKVDYYSKVLHGKKMFYLLLFCIFDNERLSQRTLEDTFNSSGFKALFGLGEEERVRRSSISDRLSKIDPSYFKEIYEQMYQRFSGVYSKTEIEKYNLIRVEHYCC
;
A
#
# COMPACT_ATOMS: atom_id res chain seq x y z
N MET A 1 -13.91 14.82 -7.79
CA MET A 1 -13.37 16.08 -7.24
C MET A 1 -12.04 15.71 -6.61
N SER A 2 -10.94 15.93 -7.32
CA SER A 2 -9.61 15.49 -6.91
C SER A 2 -9.05 16.41 -5.82
N VAL A 3 -8.97 15.90 -4.59
CA VAL A 3 -8.59 16.64 -3.36
C VAL A 3 -7.08 16.96 -3.29
N PHE A 4 -6.28 16.55 -4.28
CA PHE A 4 -4.81 16.62 -4.21
C PHE A 4 -4.15 17.38 -5.38
N LYS A 5 -4.71 18.51 -5.84
CA LYS A 5 -4.16 19.24 -6.99
C LYS A 5 -2.83 19.98 -6.74
N ASP A 6 -2.43 20.20 -5.48
CA ASP A 6 -1.25 21.03 -5.14
C ASP A 6 -0.22 20.35 -4.21
N HIS A 7 -0.39 19.06 -3.89
CA HIS A 7 0.59 18.34 -3.06
C HIS A 7 1.70 17.75 -3.92
N LYS A 8 2.88 18.40 -3.93
CA LYS A 8 4.15 17.93 -4.52
C LYS A 8 4.81 16.79 -3.72
N ILE A 9 4.04 15.83 -3.21
CA ILE A 9 4.63 14.66 -2.55
C ILE A 9 4.70 13.54 -3.58
N SER A 10 5.91 13.11 -3.95
CA SER A 10 6.09 11.98 -4.85
C SER A 10 5.83 10.66 -4.12
N LEU A 11 5.44 9.62 -4.85
CA LEU A 11 5.33 8.27 -4.29
C LEU A 11 6.64 7.82 -3.62
N SER A 12 7.80 8.19 -4.19
CA SER A 12 9.10 7.89 -3.59
C SER A 12 9.30 8.53 -2.22
N GLN A 13 8.79 9.76 -2.00
CA GLN A 13 8.82 10.41 -0.69
C GLN A 13 7.90 9.72 0.32
N VAL A 14 6.73 9.23 -0.12
CA VAL A 14 5.84 8.44 0.73
C VAL A 14 6.48 7.11 1.10
N LEU A 15 7.05 6.40 0.13
CA LEU A 15 7.72 5.11 0.36
C LEU A 15 8.91 5.26 1.31
N ALA A 16 9.69 6.34 1.20
CA ALA A 16 10.80 6.62 2.11
C ALA A 16 10.36 6.90 3.56
N PHE A 17 9.09 7.30 3.77
CA PHE A 17 8.53 7.50 5.10
C PHE A 17 8.13 6.18 5.78
N ILE A 18 7.92 5.10 4.99
CA ILE A 18 7.55 3.78 5.50
C ILE A 18 8.83 3.06 5.96
N PRO A 19 8.93 2.64 7.24
CA PRO A 19 10.13 1.96 7.73
C PRO A 19 10.39 0.65 6.99
N GLU A 20 11.63 0.43 6.54
CA GLU A 20 12.00 -0.84 5.89
C GLU A 20 11.83 -2.04 6.84
N ALA A 21 11.96 -1.83 8.15
CA ALA A 21 11.68 -2.84 9.17
C ALA A 21 10.20 -3.26 9.19
N LEU A 22 9.26 -2.33 8.97
CA LEU A 22 7.84 -2.63 8.81
C LEU A 22 7.63 -3.46 7.54
N LEU A 23 8.22 -3.03 6.41
CA LEU A 23 8.14 -3.74 5.13
C LEU A 23 8.74 -5.16 5.18
N SER A 24 9.83 -5.32 5.93
CA SER A 24 10.51 -6.61 6.14
C SER A 24 9.71 -7.53 7.06
N HIS A 25 9.12 -7.00 8.14
CA HIS A 25 8.24 -7.74 9.03
C HIS A 25 7.00 -8.27 8.30
N LEU A 26 6.40 -7.43 7.45
CA LEU A 26 5.25 -7.76 6.61
C LEU A 26 5.53 -8.85 5.56
N SER A 27 6.80 -8.96 5.12
CA SER A 27 7.27 -10.02 4.23
C SER A 27 7.59 -11.32 4.99
N ALA A 28 7.83 -11.23 6.29
CA ALA A 28 8.15 -12.38 7.14
C ALA A 28 6.91 -13.06 7.73
N THR A 29 5.72 -12.44 7.64
CA THR A 29 4.46 -13.01 8.14
C THR A 29 4.08 -14.25 7.31
N PRO A 30 4.24 -15.48 7.86
CA PRO A 30 4.22 -16.71 7.07
C PRO A 30 2.84 -17.02 6.45
N LYS A 31 1.76 -16.42 6.99
CA LYS A 31 0.41 -16.57 6.45
C LYS A 31 0.18 -15.75 5.17
N VAL A 32 0.88 -14.63 5.03
CA VAL A 32 0.71 -13.75 3.88
C VAL A 32 1.41 -14.38 2.69
N ASP A 33 2.68 -14.79 2.79
CA ASP A 33 3.45 -15.23 1.61
C ASP A 33 3.32 -16.71 1.20
N TYR A 34 2.54 -17.50 1.94
CA TYR A 34 2.34 -18.92 1.63
C TYR A 34 1.67 -19.19 0.26
N TYR A 35 0.83 -18.28 -0.23
CA TYR A 35 -0.07 -18.53 -1.36
C TYR A 35 0.39 -17.99 -2.74
N SER A 36 1.53 -17.29 -2.83
CA SER A 36 1.92 -16.58 -4.05
C SER A 36 3.44 -16.58 -4.24
N LYS A 37 3.90 -17.06 -5.41
CA LYS A 37 5.33 -17.10 -5.78
C LYS A 37 5.88 -15.77 -6.33
N VAL A 38 5.00 -14.82 -6.68
CA VAL A 38 5.38 -13.59 -7.39
C VAL A 38 4.82 -12.36 -6.67
N LEU A 39 3.54 -12.38 -6.29
CA LEU A 39 2.87 -11.29 -5.59
C LEU A 39 2.92 -11.50 -4.07
N HIS A 40 4.10 -11.30 -3.48
CA HIS A 40 4.32 -11.30 -2.03
C HIS A 40 3.66 -10.11 -1.34
N GLY A 41 3.50 -10.14 -0.02
CA GLY A 41 2.84 -9.11 0.79
C GLY A 41 3.37 -7.70 0.49
N LYS A 42 4.69 -7.55 0.50
CA LYS A 42 5.38 -6.28 0.16
C LYS A 42 5.01 -5.76 -1.24
N LYS A 43 5.06 -6.63 -2.26
CA LYS A 43 4.71 -6.27 -3.65
C LYS A 43 3.22 -5.92 -3.78
N MET A 44 2.34 -6.64 -3.07
CA MET A 44 0.90 -6.34 -3.03
C MET A 44 0.63 -4.98 -2.39
N PHE A 45 1.29 -4.68 -1.27
CA PHE A 45 1.16 -3.38 -0.60
C PHE A 45 1.63 -2.23 -1.49
N TYR A 46 2.80 -2.37 -2.13
CA TYR A 46 3.30 -1.38 -3.07
C TYR A 46 2.41 -1.17 -4.28
N LEU A 47 1.84 -2.25 -4.83
CA LEU A 47 0.91 -2.17 -5.94
C LEU A 47 -0.36 -1.39 -5.55
N LEU A 48 -0.93 -1.70 -4.38
CA LEU A 48 -2.11 -0.99 -3.87
C LEU A 48 -1.79 0.48 -3.60
N LEU A 49 -0.68 0.78 -2.93
CA LEU A 49 -0.27 2.15 -2.62
C LEU A 49 -0.02 2.95 -3.91
N PHE A 50 0.69 2.37 -4.88
CA PHE A 50 0.94 2.99 -6.18
C PHE A 50 -0.38 3.32 -6.88
N CYS A 51 -1.32 2.36 -6.97
CA CYS A 51 -2.60 2.59 -7.64
C CYS A 51 -3.49 3.60 -6.90
N ILE A 52 -3.43 3.67 -5.56
CA ILE A 52 -4.12 4.72 -4.77
C ILE A 52 -3.54 6.10 -5.08
N PHE A 53 -2.22 6.18 -5.24
CA PHE A 53 -1.51 7.43 -5.50
C PHE A 53 -1.73 7.94 -6.94
N ASP A 54 -1.81 7.02 -7.88
CA ASP A 54 -1.83 7.30 -9.33
C ASP A 54 -3.25 7.44 -9.91
N ASN A 55 -4.31 6.86 -9.29
CA ASN A 55 -5.62 6.72 -9.95
C ASN A 55 -6.85 7.02 -9.05
N GLU A 56 -7.91 7.57 -9.67
CA GLU A 56 -9.26 7.72 -9.06
C GLU A 56 -10.06 6.38 -9.02
N ARG A 57 -9.60 5.30 -9.67
CA ARG A 57 -10.28 3.98 -9.66
C ARG A 57 -9.33 2.80 -9.50
N LEU A 58 -9.35 2.22 -8.31
CA LEU A 58 -8.78 0.91 -8.00
C LEU A 58 -9.67 -0.21 -8.57
N SER A 59 -9.11 -1.02 -9.47
CA SER A 59 -9.75 -2.26 -9.94
C SER A 59 -8.71 -3.35 -10.14
N GLN A 60 -9.14 -4.61 -10.14
CA GLN A 60 -8.23 -5.75 -10.40
C GLN A 60 -7.57 -5.67 -11.79
N ARG A 61 -8.23 -5.05 -12.78
CA ARG A 61 -7.65 -4.80 -14.11
C ARG A 61 -6.55 -3.74 -14.03
N THR A 62 -6.83 -2.62 -13.36
CA THR A 62 -5.85 -1.56 -13.14
C THR A 62 -4.62 -2.09 -12.40
N LEU A 63 -4.81 -2.92 -11.37
CA LEU A 63 -3.72 -3.54 -10.61
C LEU A 63 -2.88 -4.49 -11.49
N GLU A 64 -3.50 -5.26 -12.39
CA GLU A 64 -2.78 -6.11 -13.35
C GLU A 64 -1.95 -5.28 -14.32
N ASP A 65 -2.56 -4.25 -14.93
CA ASP A 65 -1.90 -3.38 -15.91
C ASP A 65 -0.73 -2.61 -15.26
N THR A 66 -0.94 -2.08 -14.05
CA THR A 66 0.11 -1.40 -13.28
C THR A 66 1.27 -2.34 -12.96
N PHE A 67 1.01 -3.54 -12.41
CA PHE A 67 2.10 -4.47 -12.05
C PHE A 67 2.93 -4.88 -13.27
N ASN A 68 2.27 -5.08 -14.42
CA ASN A 68 2.92 -5.51 -15.65
C ASN A 68 3.59 -4.37 -16.42
N SER A 69 3.39 -3.12 -16.00
CA SER A 69 4.03 -1.95 -16.61
C SER A 69 5.53 -1.87 -16.30
N SER A 70 6.32 -1.42 -17.27
CA SER A 70 7.76 -1.22 -17.09
C SER A 70 8.08 -0.18 -16.02
N GLY A 71 7.26 0.86 -15.87
CA GLY A 71 7.44 1.91 -14.87
C GLY A 71 7.35 1.37 -13.44
N PHE A 72 6.31 0.58 -13.13
CA PHE A 72 6.17 -0.04 -11.82
C PHE A 72 7.32 -1.02 -11.55
N LYS A 73 7.69 -1.86 -12.52
CA LYS A 73 8.79 -2.81 -12.38
C LYS A 73 10.12 -2.12 -12.10
N ALA A 74 10.43 -1.05 -12.83
CA ALA A 74 11.64 -0.26 -12.62
C ALA A 74 11.68 0.39 -11.22
N LEU A 75 10.54 0.92 -10.74
CA LEU A 75 10.47 1.56 -9.43
C LEU A 75 10.66 0.59 -8.26
N PHE A 76 10.22 -0.67 -8.42
CA PHE A 76 10.28 -1.68 -7.37
C PHE A 76 11.32 -2.78 -7.60
N GLY A 77 12.18 -2.64 -8.61
CA GLY A 77 13.25 -3.59 -8.92
C GLY A 77 12.75 -4.99 -9.28
N LEU A 78 11.64 -5.08 -10.02
CA LEU A 78 11.03 -6.35 -10.44
C LEU A 78 11.60 -6.81 -11.79
N GLY A 79 11.70 -8.13 -11.99
CA GLY A 79 12.11 -8.70 -13.28
C GLY A 79 11.09 -8.43 -14.40
N GLU A 80 11.55 -8.29 -15.63
CA GLU A 80 10.67 -8.08 -16.80
C GLU A 80 9.78 -9.30 -17.08
N GLU A 81 10.28 -10.48 -16.74
CA GLU A 81 9.57 -11.75 -16.77
C GLU A 81 8.50 -11.89 -15.67
N GLU A 82 8.59 -11.10 -14.59
CA GLU A 82 7.59 -11.13 -13.54
C GLU A 82 6.27 -10.57 -14.06
N ARG A 83 5.22 -11.38 -13.99
CA ARG A 83 3.87 -10.99 -14.40
C ARG A 83 2.84 -11.52 -13.43
N VAL A 84 1.78 -10.74 -13.28
CA VAL A 84 0.63 -11.10 -12.46
C VAL A 84 -0.62 -11.01 -13.33
N ARG A 85 -1.62 -11.85 -13.04
CA ARG A 85 -2.94 -11.81 -13.66
C ARG A 85 -3.98 -11.31 -12.65
N ARG A 86 -5.07 -10.69 -13.11
CA ARG A 86 -6.20 -10.26 -12.26
C ARG A 86 -6.74 -11.36 -11.36
N SER A 87 -6.74 -12.62 -11.82
CA SER A 87 -7.21 -13.76 -11.02
C SER A 87 -6.31 -14.00 -9.82
N SER A 88 -4.99 -13.90 -10.01
CA SER A 88 -4.02 -14.00 -8.91
C SER A 88 -4.16 -12.84 -7.91
N ILE A 89 -4.46 -11.63 -8.40
CA ILE A 89 -4.74 -10.47 -7.55
C ILE A 89 -6.01 -10.71 -6.73
N SER A 90 -7.08 -11.19 -7.38
CA SER A 90 -8.36 -11.53 -6.74
C SER A 90 -8.19 -12.60 -5.66
N ASP A 91 -7.52 -13.70 -6.00
CA ASP A 91 -7.24 -14.81 -5.08
C ASP A 91 -6.39 -14.37 -3.89
N ARG A 92 -5.50 -13.41 -4.11
CA ARG A 92 -4.65 -12.87 -3.05
C ARG A 92 -5.43 -11.96 -2.12
N LEU A 93 -6.25 -11.06 -2.67
CA LEU A 93 -7.10 -10.16 -1.88
C LEU A 93 -8.14 -10.93 -1.06
N SER A 94 -8.64 -12.07 -1.55
CA SER A 94 -9.60 -12.89 -0.80
C SER A 94 -8.97 -13.71 0.34
N LYS A 95 -7.65 -13.89 0.34
CA LYS A 95 -6.93 -14.75 1.30
C LYS A 95 -6.02 -13.98 2.26
N ILE A 96 -5.71 -12.73 1.96
CA ILE A 96 -4.85 -11.92 2.82
C ILE A 96 -5.57 -11.66 4.15
N ASP A 97 -4.86 -11.89 5.26
CA ASP A 97 -5.39 -11.63 6.59
C ASP A 97 -5.59 -10.11 6.76
N PRO A 98 -6.80 -9.61 7.10
CA PRO A 98 -7.01 -8.19 7.35
C PRO A 98 -6.11 -7.61 8.45
N SER A 99 -5.61 -8.44 9.37
CA SER A 99 -4.62 -8.00 10.38
C SER A 99 -3.37 -7.39 9.74
N TYR A 100 -3.00 -7.85 8.54
CA TYR A 100 -1.90 -7.31 7.75
C TYR A 100 -2.03 -5.80 7.52
N PHE A 101 -3.20 -5.36 7.03
CA PHE A 101 -3.44 -3.94 6.76
C PHE A 101 -3.62 -3.14 8.05
N LYS A 102 -4.19 -3.76 9.08
CA LYS A 102 -4.34 -3.15 10.41
C LYS A 102 -2.98 -2.83 11.02
N GLU A 103 -2.04 -3.77 11.02
CA GLU A 103 -0.70 -3.56 11.56
C GLU A 103 0.06 -2.44 10.82
N ILE A 104 -0.04 -2.40 9.48
CA ILE A 104 0.52 -1.31 8.68
C ILE A 104 -0.06 0.04 9.12
N TYR A 105 -1.40 0.11 9.19
CA TYR A 105 -2.09 1.33 9.57
C TYR A 105 -1.70 1.80 10.97
N GLU A 106 -1.69 0.89 11.94
CA GLU A 106 -1.33 1.22 13.33
C GLU A 106 0.10 1.73 13.45
N GLN A 107 1.06 1.10 12.79
CA GLN A 107 2.45 1.55 12.83
C GLN A 107 2.64 2.93 12.16
N MET A 108 1.99 3.15 11.01
CA MET A 108 2.02 4.45 10.35
C MET A 108 1.35 5.53 11.21
N TYR A 109 0.24 5.19 11.87
CA TYR A 109 -0.46 6.10 12.77
C TYR A 109 0.36 6.44 14.01
N GLN A 110 1.02 5.46 14.66
CA GLN A 110 1.89 5.72 15.81
C GLN A 110 3.07 6.62 15.46
N ARG A 111 3.62 6.48 14.25
CA ARG A 111 4.67 7.38 13.76
C ARG A 111 4.12 8.78 13.53
N PHE A 112 2.93 8.89 12.93
CA PHE A 112 2.26 10.15 12.72
C PHE A 112 1.94 10.87 14.05
N SER A 113 1.38 10.17 15.04
CA SER A 113 1.04 10.75 16.35
C SER A 113 2.28 11.18 17.16
N GLY A 114 3.44 10.57 16.90
CA GLY A 114 4.71 11.00 17.48
C GLY A 114 5.31 12.27 16.86
N VAL A 115 4.88 12.65 15.65
CA VAL A 115 5.41 13.81 14.90
C VAL A 115 4.51 15.04 15.04
N TYR A 116 3.20 14.84 15.22
CA TYR A 116 2.23 15.92 15.32
C TYR A 116 1.64 16.01 16.73
N SER A 117 1.58 17.22 17.27
CA SER A 117 0.87 17.50 18.51
C SER A 117 -0.65 17.43 18.31
N LYS A 118 -1.42 17.23 19.39
CA LYS A 118 -2.90 17.18 19.31
C LYS A 118 -3.50 18.43 18.65
N THR A 119 -2.94 19.60 18.94
CA THR A 119 -3.40 20.86 18.36
C THR A 119 -3.10 20.98 16.87
N GLU A 120 -2.02 20.37 16.38
CA GLU A 120 -1.73 20.29 14.94
C GLU A 120 -2.65 19.30 14.22
N ILE A 121 -2.91 18.15 14.84
CA ILE A 121 -3.87 17.14 14.32
C ILE A 121 -5.25 17.77 14.13
N GLU A 122 -5.73 18.50 15.14
CA GLU A 122 -6.99 19.26 15.10
C GLU A 122 -6.96 20.35 14.02
N LYS A 123 -5.86 21.11 13.93
CA LYS A 123 -5.68 22.19 12.94
C LYS A 123 -5.75 21.69 11.50
N TYR A 124 -5.20 20.51 11.22
CA TYR A 124 -5.21 19.91 9.88
C TYR A 124 -6.44 19.03 9.62
N ASN A 125 -7.41 18.96 10.55
CA ASN A 125 -8.55 18.05 10.49
C ASN A 125 -8.14 16.61 10.17
N LEU A 126 -7.06 16.13 10.78
CA LEU A 126 -6.54 14.79 10.58
C LEU A 126 -7.36 13.83 11.46
N ILE A 127 -8.52 13.41 10.94
CA ILE A 127 -9.45 12.55 11.65
C ILE A 127 -8.99 11.10 11.51
N ARG A 128 -8.90 10.39 12.64
CA ARG A 128 -8.78 8.93 12.62
C ARG A 128 -10.10 8.34 12.15
N VAL A 129 -10.18 7.99 10.87
CA VAL A 129 -11.35 7.29 10.31
C VAL A 129 -11.21 5.80 10.63
N GLU A 130 -11.78 5.38 11.74
CA GLU A 130 -12.09 3.96 11.95
C GLU A 130 -13.42 3.69 11.24
N HIS A 131 -13.40 3.11 10.04
CA HIS A 131 -14.62 2.60 9.44
C HIS A 131 -15.06 1.37 10.22
N TYR A 132 -15.85 1.58 11.28
CA TYR A 132 -16.72 0.54 11.80
C TYR A 132 -17.84 0.35 10.78
N CYS A 133 -17.80 -0.73 10.02
CA CYS A 133 -18.95 -1.18 9.27
C CYS A 133 -19.99 -1.67 10.29
N CYS A 134 -21.04 -0.88 10.53
CA CYS A 134 -22.31 -1.41 11.00
C CYS A 134 -23.01 -2.16 9.86
#